data_AF-R7UJT4-F1
#
_entry.id   AF-R7UJT4-F1
#
_cell.length_a   1.000
_cell.length_b   1.000
_cell.length_c   1.000
_cell.angle_alpha   90.00
_cell.angle_beta   90.00
_cell.angle_gamma   90.00
#
_symmetry.space_group_name_H-M   'P 1'
#
loop_
_entity.id
_entity.type
_entity.pdbx_description
1 polymer ?
#
loop_
_entity_poly.entity_id
_entity_poly.type
_entity_poly.pdbx_seq_one_letter_code
_entity_poly.pdbx_strand_id
1 'polypeptide(L)'
;HHEKLELCTTRPSYREGREKKAVKVYTVSQESKHLLVLGVPALGAAEELVKMFALYGTVQEYNHLNQYPCEQFTEAYVIKFQNIQAARFAKKKLDDTNFYGGCLHICYAMEHETVEDVREKLTQRQKSVTK
;
A
#
# COMPACT_ATOMS: atom_id res chain seq x y z
N HIS A 1 -2.48 -12.58 -3.23
CA HIS A 1 -2.80 -11.59 -2.17
C HIS A 1 -2.70 -10.13 -2.66
N HIS A 2 -1.89 -9.89 -3.70
CA HIS A 2 -1.76 -8.58 -4.35
C HIS A 2 -2.80 -8.27 -5.43
N GLU A 3 -3.75 -9.16 -5.70
CA GLU A 3 -4.81 -8.92 -6.68
C GLU A 3 -5.90 -8.00 -6.12
N LYS A 4 -6.50 -7.18 -6.99
CA LYS A 4 -7.67 -6.37 -6.62
C LYS A 4 -8.87 -7.31 -6.42
N LEU A 5 -9.55 -7.14 -5.29
CA LEU A 5 -10.80 -7.83 -5.01
C LEU A 5 -11.94 -7.15 -5.75
N GLU A 6 -12.95 -7.93 -6.13
CA GLU A 6 -14.16 -7.40 -6.75
C GLU A 6 -14.92 -6.45 -5.82
N LEU A 7 -15.59 -5.47 -6.43
CA LEU A 7 -16.38 -4.48 -5.71
C LEU A 7 -17.62 -5.13 -5.09
N CYS A 8 -17.89 -4.79 -3.84
CA CYS A 8 -19.06 -5.31 -3.14
C CYS A 8 -20.34 -4.62 -3.64
N THR A 9 -21.24 -5.38 -4.26
CA THR A 9 -22.53 -4.91 -4.82
C THR A 9 -23.72 -5.20 -3.91
N THR A 10 -23.54 -5.96 -2.83
CA THR A 10 -24.62 -6.45 -1.95
C THR A 10 -24.86 -5.58 -0.71
N ARG A 11 -24.27 -4.37 -0.64
CA ARG A 11 -24.43 -3.49 0.52
C ARG A 11 -25.84 -2.89 0.58
N PRO A 12 -26.51 -2.86 1.76
CA PRO A 12 -27.73 -2.10 1.92
C PRO A 12 -27.53 -0.61 1.62
N SER A 13 -28.53 0.07 1.07
CA SER A 13 -28.46 1.48 0.64
C SER A 13 -27.96 2.42 1.74
N TYR A 14 -28.35 2.22 3.01
CA TYR A 14 -27.90 3.04 4.14
C TYR A 14 -26.43 2.85 4.53
N ARG A 15 -25.77 1.76 4.07
CA ARG A 15 -24.33 1.49 4.24
C ARG A 15 -23.54 1.65 2.94
N GLU A 16 -24.20 2.05 1.85
CA GLU A 16 -23.55 2.27 0.57
C GLU A 16 -22.83 3.63 0.60
N GLY A 17 -21.51 3.59 0.39
CA GLY A 17 -20.70 4.80 0.29
C GLY A 17 -20.82 5.44 -1.09
N ARG A 18 -20.31 6.66 -1.25
CA ARG A 18 -20.24 7.33 -2.58
C ARG A 18 -19.47 6.52 -3.62
N GLU A 19 -18.46 5.78 -3.16
CA GLU A 19 -17.63 4.90 -3.98
C GLU A 19 -17.86 3.45 -3.57
N LYS A 20 -18.06 2.56 -4.55
CA LYS A 20 -18.10 1.12 -4.31
C LYS A 20 -16.71 0.65 -3.90
N LYS A 21 -16.63 -0.11 -2.81
CA LYS A 21 -15.36 -0.66 -2.29
C LYS A 21 -15.51 -2.16 -2.03
N ALA A 22 -14.47 -2.91 -2.38
CA ALA A 22 -14.36 -4.31 -2.00
C ALA A 22 -14.38 -4.45 -0.46
N VAL A 23 -14.91 -5.57 0.03
CA VAL A 23 -14.79 -5.91 1.46
C VAL A 23 -13.43 -6.54 1.67
N LYS A 24 -12.63 -5.97 2.58
CA LYS A 24 -11.31 -6.49 2.92
C LYS A 24 -11.14 -6.46 4.43
N VAL A 25 -10.62 -7.56 4.96
CA VAL A 25 -10.22 -7.67 6.36
C VAL A 25 -8.72 -7.45 6.41
N TYR A 26 -8.27 -6.59 7.31
CA TYR A 26 -6.86 -6.39 7.61
C TYR A 26 -6.63 -6.80 9.05
N THR A 27 -5.81 -7.84 9.23
CA THR A 27 -5.26 -8.19 10.54
C THR A 27 -3.93 -7.45 10.75
N VAL A 28 -3.47 -7.39 12.00
CA VAL A 28 -2.15 -6.81 12.34
C VAL A 28 -1.01 -7.52 11.58
N SER A 29 -1.18 -8.80 11.27
CA SER A 29 -0.20 -9.56 10.46
C SER A 29 -0.22 -9.20 8.98
N GLN A 30 -1.33 -8.72 8.44
CA GLN A 30 -1.49 -8.34 7.03
C GLN A 30 -1.11 -6.87 6.76
N GLU A 31 -0.90 -6.08 7.81
CA GLU A 31 -0.35 -4.72 7.71
C GLU A 31 1.18 -4.79 7.76
N SER A 32 1.83 -3.96 6.94
CA SER A 32 3.30 -3.87 6.85
C SER A 32 3.73 -2.42 6.65
N LYS A 33 4.98 -2.12 7.03
CA LYS A 33 5.67 -0.86 6.67
C LYS A 33 6.06 -0.81 5.19
N HIS A 34 6.13 -1.97 4.55
CA HIS A 34 6.44 -2.12 3.13
C HIS A 34 5.14 -2.11 2.33
N LEU A 35 5.11 -1.26 1.32
CA LEU A 35 4.02 -1.16 0.36
C LEU A 35 4.51 -1.59 -1.02
N LEU A 36 3.81 -2.53 -1.63
CA LEU A 36 3.94 -2.83 -3.05
C LEU A 36 3.05 -1.86 -3.83
N VAL A 37 3.65 -1.18 -4.81
CA VAL A 37 3.01 -0.23 -5.70
C VAL A 37 3.06 -0.79 -7.12
N LEU A 38 1.89 -0.96 -7.72
CA LEU A 38 1.70 -1.47 -9.07
C LEU A 38 1.03 -0.40 -9.94
N GLY A 39 1.21 -0.50 -11.26
CA GLY A 39 0.63 0.45 -12.21
C GLY A 39 1.42 1.75 -12.35
N VAL A 40 2.70 1.76 -11.97
CA VAL A 40 3.59 2.90 -12.19
C VAL A 40 4.00 2.92 -13.66
N PRO A 41 3.76 3.98 -14.44
CA PRO A 41 4.15 4.00 -15.85
C PRO A 41 5.68 3.92 -16.02
N ALA A 42 6.15 3.13 -16.99
CA ALA A 42 7.56 2.96 -17.35
C ALA A 42 8.15 4.19 -18.08
N LEU A 43 7.93 5.37 -17.52
CA LEU A 43 8.38 6.68 -18.02
C LEU A 43 9.53 7.25 -17.17
N GLY A 44 10.08 6.45 -16.25
CA GLY A 44 11.10 6.91 -15.30
C GLY A 44 10.56 7.77 -14.16
N ALA A 45 9.27 7.69 -13.84
CA ALA A 45 8.59 8.52 -12.83
C ALA A 45 8.83 8.07 -11.37
N ALA A 46 9.95 7.38 -11.10
CA ALA A 46 10.25 6.80 -9.80
C ALA A 46 10.52 7.88 -8.74
N GLU A 47 11.18 8.98 -9.11
CA GLU A 47 11.45 10.07 -8.17
C GLU A 47 10.17 10.79 -7.73
N GLU A 48 9.24 11.02 -8.66
CA GLU A 48 7.95 11.64 -8.39
C GLU A 48 7.07 10.74 -7.55
N LEU A 49 7.15 9.42 -7.78
CA LEU A 49 6.52 8.44 -6.91
C LEU A 49 7.04 8.60 -5.47
N VAL A 50 8.36 8.58 -5.26
CA VAL A 50 8.95 8.73 -3.93
C VAL A 50 8.57 10.07 -3.29
N LYS A 51 8.62 11.18 -4.04
CA LYS A 51 8.19 12.50 -3.57
C LYS A 51 6.73 12.50 -3.13
N MET A 52 5.84 11.83 -3.87
CA MET A 52 4.43 11.69 -3.52
C MET A 52 4.23 10.88 -2.23
N PHE A 53 4.94 9.76 -2.07
CA PHE A 53 4.85 8.95 -0.85
C PHE A 53 5.47 9.65 0.37
N ALA A 54 6.51 10.46 0.16
CA ALA A 54 7.17 11.23 1.22
C ALA A 54 6.26 12.27 1.89
N LEU A 55 5.19 12.72 1.22
CA LEU A 55 4.18 13.61 1.80
C LEU A 55 3.43 12.98 2.99
N TYR A 56 3.39 11.66 3.06
CA TYR A 56 2.66 10.92 4.09
C TYR A 56 3.55 10.43 5.24
N GLY A 57 4.88 10.49 5.06
CA GLY A 57 5.86 10.15 6.09
C GLY A 57 7.23 9.82 5.51
N THR A 58 8.20 9.60 6.40
CA THR A 58 9.58 9.29 6.01
C THR A 58 9.68 7.95 5.29
N VAL A 59 10.05 8.00 4.01
CA VAL A 59 10.42 6.84 3.19
C VAL A 59 11.87 6.48 3.51
N GLN A 60 12.12 5.24 3.92
CA GLN A 60 13.48 4.74 4.19
C GLN A 60 14.14 4.24 2.92
N GLU A 61 13.43 3.41 2.17
CA GLU A 61 13.96 2.72 1.00
C GLU A 61 12.85 2.59 -0.04
N TYR A 62 13.24 2.58 -1.31
CA TYR A 62 12.37 2.20 -2.42
C TYR A 62 13.16 1.34 -3.39
N ASN A 63 12.57 0.26 -3.86
CA ASN A 63 13.22 -0.73 -4.72
C ASN A 63 12.33 -1.03 -5.92
N HIS A 64 12.91 -1.01 -7.12
CA HIS A 64 12.23 -1.43 -8.34
C HIS A 64 12.22 -2.95 -8.46
N LEU A 65 11.06 -3.54 -8.76
CA LEU A 65 10.89 -4.99 -8.90
C LEU A 65 10.88 -5.41 -10.38
N ASN A 66 12.07 -5.61 -10.95
CA ASN A 66 12.23 -6.01 -12.36
C ASN A 66 11.49 -7.31 -12.75
N GLN A 67 11.32 -8.24 -11.81
CA GLN A 67 10.78 -9.58 -12.07
C GLN A 67 9.33 -9.76 -11.63
N TYR A 68 8.67 -8.68 -11.18
CA TYR A 68 7.28 -8.77 -10.75
C TYR A 68 6.35 -8.71 -11.98
N PRO A 69 5.32 -9.57 -12.06
CA PRO A 69 4.38 -9.54 -13.19
C PRO A 69 3.63 -8.21 -13.22
N CYS A 70 3.87 -7.41 -14.27
CA CYS A 70 3.26 -6.10 -14.47
C CYS A 70 2.54 -6.06 -15.81
N GLU A 71 1.57 -5.15 -15.93
CA GLU A 71 0.92 -4.84 -17.20
C GLU A 71 1.91 -4.19 -18.16
N GLN A 72 1.61 -4.23 -19.46
CA GLN A 72 2.47 -3.64 -20.47
C GLN A 72 2.71 -2.14 -20.18
N PHE A 73 3.97 -1.72 -20.27
CA PHE A 73 4.40 -0.34 -19.99
C PHE A 73 4.21 0.13 -18.53
N THR A 74 4.03 -0.82 -17.60
CA THR A 74 3.97 -0.53 -16.16
C THR A 74 5.08 -1.25 -15.41
N GLU A 75 5.43 -0.68 -14.26
CA GLU A 75 6.48 -1.10 -13.35
C GLU A 75 5.91 -1.32 -11.94
N ALA A 76 6.64 -2.10 -11.15
CA ALA A 76 6.33 -2.39 -9.76
C ALA A 76 7.45 -1.90 -8.84
N TYR A 77 7.05 -1.32 -7.72
CA TYR A 77 7.98 -0.80 -6.72
C TYR A 77 7.59 -1.27 -5.32
N VAL A 78 8.59 -1.53 -4.47
CA VAL A 78 8.40 -1.72 -3.02
C VAL A 78 8.93 -0.50 -2.30
N ILE A 79 8.08 0.16 -1.53
CA ILE A 79 8.42 1.35 -0.74
C ILE A 79 8.35 0.99 0.74
N LYS A 80 9.44 1.21 1.46
CA LYS A 80 9.55 1.01 2.91
C LYS A 80 9.38 2.34 3.63
N PHE A 81 8.39 2.42 4.52
CA PHE A 81 8.28 3.55 5.46
C PHE A 81 8.99 3.29 6.76
N GLN A 82 9.45 4.36 7.41
CA GLN A 82 9.96 4.28 8.78
C GLN A 82 8.87 3.83 9.78
N ASN A 83 7.64 4.31 9.61
CA ASN A 83 6.53 4.08 10.53
C ASN A 83 5.38 3.35 9.85
N ILE A 84 4.78 2.36 10.53
CA ILE A 84 3.64 1.61 9.98
C ILE A 84 2.40 2.47 9.79
N GLN A 85 2.21 3.49 10.64
CA GLN A 85 1.08 4.41 10.53
C GLN A 85 1.16 5.26 9.24
N ALA A 86 2.38 5.67 8.86
CA ALA A 86 2.61 6.36 7.59
C ALA A 86 2.27 5.46 6.41
N ALA A 87 2.72 4.20 6.42
CA ALA A 87 2.36 3.22 5.38
C ALA A 87 0.84 3.00 5.29
N ARG A 88 0.14 2.89 6.42
CA ARG A 88 -1.33 2.78 6.46
C ARG A 88 -2.02 4.00 5.86
N PHE A 89 -1.56 5.19 6.20
CA PHE A 89 -2.14 6.43 5.71
C PHE A 89 -1.87 6.64 4.21
N ALA A 90 -0.62 6.41 3.77
CA ALA A 90 -0.23 6.44 2.37
C ALA A 90 -1.06 5.47 1.53
N LYS A 91 -1.15 4.19 1.93
CA LYS A 91 -1.99 3.20 1.24
C LYS A 91 -3.44 3.68 1.14
N LYS A 92 -4.05 4.12 2.25
CA LYS A 92 -5.45 4.56 2.25
C LYS A 92 -5.71 5.74 1.31
N LYS A 93 -4.72 6.60 1.09
CA LYS A 93 -4.86 7.83 0.30
C LYS A 93 -4.45 7.69 -1.15
N LEU A 94 -3.45 6.87 -1.45
CA LEU A 94 -2.85 6.73 -2.77
C LEU A 94 -3.36 5.51 -3.55
N ASP A 95 -3.99 4.55 -2.89
CA ASP A 95 -4.60 3.41 -3.57
C ASP A 95 -5.76 3.90 -4.45
N ASP A 96 -5.80 3.42 -5.69
CA ASP A 96 -6.71 3.87 -6.76
C ASP A 96 -6.57 5.36 -7.17
N THR A 97 -5.43 6.01 -6.89
CA THR A 97 -5.17 7.38 -7.35
C THR A 97 -4.52 7.41 -8.73
N ASN A 98 -4.82 8.47 -9.49
CA ASN A 98 -4.24 8.69 -10.81
C ASN A 98 -2.80 9.19 -10.69
N PHE A 99 -1.89 8.53 -11.40
CA PHE A 99 -0.47 8.85 -11.49
C PHE A 99 -0.04 8.75 -12.95
N TYR A 100 0.27 9.91 -13.55
CA TYR A 100 0.66 10.03 -14.97
C TYR A 100 -0.29 9.33 -15.96
N GLY A 101 -1.60 9.36 -15.68
CA GLY A 101 -2.63 8.79 -16.55
C GLY A 101 -2.93 7.31 -16.30
N GLY A 102 -2.20 6.65 -15.40
CA GLY A 102 -2.52 5.32 -14.88
C GLY A 102 -3.09 5.38 -13.46
N CYS A 103 -3.78 4.33 -13.02
CA CYS A 103 -4.24 4.22 -11.63
C CYS A 103 -3.28 3.37 -10.82
N LEU A 104 -2.79 3.89 -9.70
CA LEU A 104 -1.95 3.14 -8.78
C LEU A 104 -2.77 2.07 -8.06
N HIS A 105 -2.15 0.91 -7.88
CA HIS A 105 -2.67 -0.17 -7.04
C HIS A 105 -1.67 -0.48 -5.93
N ILE A 106 -2.09 -0.29 -4.68
CA ILE A 106 -1.19 -0.36 -3.53
C ILE A 106 -1.60 -1.48 -2.59
N CYS A 107 -0.67 -2.41 -2.37
CA CYS A 107 -0.81 -3.52 -1.44
C CYS A 107 0.23 -3.45 -0.32
N TYR A 108 -0.06 -4.10 0.81
CA TYR A 108 0.98 -4.38 1.80
C TYR A 108 1.83 -5.54 1.31
N ALA A 109 3.14 -5.41 1.47
CA ALA A 109 4.12 -6.43 1.16
C ALA A 109 4.68 -6.99 2.48
N MET A 110 4.05 -8.06 2.99
CA MET A 110 4.45 -8.67 4.27
C MET A 110 5.66 -9.60 4.11
N GLU A 111 5.83 -10.16 2.92
CA GLU A 111 6.95 -11.00 2.50
C GLU A 111 8.30 -10.28 2.48
N HIS A 112 8.29 -8.96 2.48
CA HIS A 112 9.48 -8.10 2.55
C HIS A 112 9.82 -7.63 3.97
N GLU A 113 9.04 -8.02 5.00
CA GLU A 113 9.33 -7.62 6.39
C GLU A 113 10.51 -8.39 6.98
N THR A 114 11.35 -7.69 7.75
CA THR A 114 12.38 -8.33 8.59
C THR A 114 11.82 -8.69 9.97
N VAL A 115 12.56 -9.50 10.73
CA VAL A 115 12.19 -9.89 12.10
C VAL A 115 12.09 -8.67 13.01
N GLU A 116 12.97 -7.68 12.81
CA GLU A 116 12.96 -6.41 13.55
C GLU A 116 11.68 -5.62 13.24
N ASP A 117 11.29 -5.52 11.97
CA ASP A 117 10.07 -4.81 11.55
C ASP A 117 8.82 -5.43 12.20
N VAL A 118 8.74 -6.77 12.21
CA VAL A 118 7.64 -7.50 12.86
C VAL A 118 7.62 -7.27 14.37
N ARG A 119 8.79 -7.30 15.02
CA ARG A 119 8.91 -7.05 16.47
C ARG A 119 8.43 -5.65 16.82
N GLU A 120 8.81 -4.65 16.04
CA GLU A 120 8.37 -3.27 16.25
C GLU A 120 6.86 -3.13 16.03
N LYS A 121 6.33 -3.72 14.96
CA LYS A 121 4.88 -3.75 14.66
C LYS A 121 4.07 -4.33 15.82
N LEU A 122 4.48 -5.49 16.35
CA LEU A 122 3.80 -6.13 17.49
C LEU A 122 3.90 -5.28 18.76
N THR A 123 5.07 -4.72 19.05
CA THR A 123 5.28 -3.84 20.21
C THR A 123 4.40 -2.60 20.13
N GLN A 124 4.33 -1.96 18.96
CA GLN A 124 3.44 -0.82 18.73
C GLN A 124 1.98 -1.19 18.90
N ARG A 125 1.57 -2.36 18.40
CA ARG A 125 0.19 -2.85 18.57
C ARG A 125 -0.15 -3.07 20.04
N GLN A 126 0.71 -3.74 20.80
CA GLN A 126 0.50 -3.94 22.24
C GLN A 126 0.30 -2.59 22.96
N LYS A 127 1.17 -1.61 22.71
CA LYS A 127 1.05 -0.26 23.27
C LYS A 127 -0.29 0.42 22.91
N SER A 128 -0.81 0.18 21.72
CA SER A 128 -2.11 0.74 21.27
C SER A 128 -3.34 0.06 21.87
N VAL A 129 -3.22 -1.18 22.36
CA VAL A 129 -4.33 -1.94 22.97
C VAL A 129 -4.41 -1.69 24.47
N THR A 130 -3.26 -1.60 25.14
CA THR A 130 -3.20 -1.44 26.60
C THR A 130 -3.52 -0.02 27.07
N LYS A 131 -3.50 0.96 26.16
CA LYS A 131 -3.94 2.33 26.40
C LYS A 131 -5.44 2.46 26.20
#